data_AF-A0A1I2ZSY8-F1
#
_entry.id   AF-A0A1I2ZSY8-F1
#
_cell.length_a   1.000
_cell.length_b   1.000
_cell.length_c   1.000
_cell.angle_alpha   90.00
_cell.angle_beta   90.00
_cell.angle_gamma   90.00
#
_symmetry.space_group_name_H-M   'P 1'
#
loop_
_entity.id
_entity.type
_entity.pdbx_description
1 polymer ?
#
loop_
_entity_poly.entity_id
_entity_poly.type
_entity_poly.pdbx_seq_one_letter_code
_entity_poly.pdbx_strand_id
1 'polypeptide(L)' 'MIKEYKINIVREPGTDPLTGEFYPFEHEELQIEATSERSAYVLASSLFKMKARGQLLRFFINGVEYFDENF' A
#
# COMPACT_ATOMS: atom_id res chain seq x y z
N MET A 1 1.14 -22.35 4.52
CA MET A 1 0.48 -21.98 5.79
C MET A 1 0.00 -20.55 5.64
N ILE A 2 -1.26 -20.26 5.97
CA ILE A 2 -1.81 -18.90 5.97
C ILE A 2 -1.42 -18.22 7.29
N LYS A 3 -1.05 -16.95 7.23
CA LYS A 3 -0.73 -16.08 8.36
C LYS A 3 -1.43 -14.75 8.18
N GLU A 4 -1.78 -14.10 9.28
CA GLU A 4 -2.23 -12.72 9.27
C GLU A 4 -1.03 -11.76 9.25
N TYR A 5 -1.11 -10.72 8.43
CA TYR A 5 -0.11 -9.67 8.31
C TYR A 5 -0.76 -8.31 8.59
N LYS A 6 -0.15 -7.53 9.50
CA LYS A 6 -0.52 -6.13 9.68
C LYS A 6 0.15 -5.31 8.59
N ILE A 7 -0.62 -4.58 7.81
CA ILE A 7 -0.11 -3.73 6.73
C ILE A 7 -0.46 -2.28 7.04
N ASN A 8 0.55 -1.42 7.08
CA ASN A 8 0.33 0.02 7.08
C ASN A 8 0.70 0.57 5.70
N ILE A 9 -0.19 1.37 5.13
CA ILE A 9 -0.01 1.99 3.83
C ILE A 9 0.09 3.49 4.06
N VAL A 10 1.23 4.07 3.69
CA VAL A 10 1.44 5.50 3.72
C VAL A 10 1.25 6.04 2.31
N ARG A 11 0.39 7.06 2.20
CA ARG A 11 0.12 7.82 0.98
C ARG A 11 0.78 9.17 1.11
N GLU A 12 1.88 9.35 0.39
CA GLU A 12 2.54 10.66 0.35
C GLU A 12 1.68 11.66 -0.43
N PRO A 13 1.75 12.98 -0.11
CA PRO A 13 0.99 13.99 -0.85
C PRO A 13 1.33 13.95 -2.35
N GLY A 14 0.32 14.15 -3.19
CA GLY A 14 0.49 14.06 -4.63
C GLY A 14 -0.66 14.66 -5.40
N THR A 15 -0.46 14.90 -6.68
CA THR A 15 -1.48 15.48 -7.57
C THR A 15 -2.05 14.40 -8.45
N ASP A 16 -3.38 14.28 -8.50
CA ASP A 16 -4.06 13.40 -9.45
C ASP A 16 -3.72 13.84 -10.87
N PRO A 17 -3.08 13.00 -11.70
CA PRO A 17 -2.69 13.38 -13.05
C PRO A 17 -3.88 13.58 -14.00
N LEU A 18 -5.07 13.10 -13.64
CA LEU A 18 -6.27 13.21 -14.47
C LEU A 18 -7.11 14.44 -14.12
N THR A 19 -7.25 14.76 -12.83
CA THR A 19 -8.10 15.88 -12.37
C THR A 19 -7.29 17.12 -12.00
N GLY A 20 -5.99 16.99 -11.73
CA GLY A 20 -5.14 18.05 -11.20
C GLY A 20 -5.40 18.37 -9.72
N GLU A 21 -6.26 17.61 -9.04
CA GLU A 21 -6.54 17.79 -7.63
C GLU A 21 -5.34 17.35 -6.78
N PHE A 22 -5.05 18.11 -5.72
CA PHE A 22 -4.00 17.75 -4.77
C PHE A 22 -4.58 16.90 -3.64
N TYR A 23 -4.04 15.70 -3.46
CA TYR A 23 -4.34 14.84 -2.33
C TYR A 23 -3.29 15.00 -1.22
N PRO A 24 -3.72 15.22 0.03
CA PRO A 24 -2.80 15.37 1.16
C PRO A 24 -2.21 14.01 1.58
N PHE A 25 -1.28 14.07 2.54
CA PHE A 25 -0.76 12.90 3.22
C PHE A 25 -1.89 12.12 3.90
N GLU A 26 -1.87 10.80 3.78
CA GLU A 26 -2.81 9.93 4.50
C GLU A 26 -2.15 8.58 4.83
N HIS A 27 -2.73 7.86 5.80
CA HIS A 27 -2.29 6.50 6.12
C HIS A 27 -3.50 5.61 6.38
N GLU A 28 -3.36 4.33 6.05
CA GLU A 28 -4.38 3.31 6.31
C GLU A 28 -3.73 2.05 6.90
N GLU A 29 -4.42 1.42 7.85
CA GLU A 29 -4.04 0.13 8.40
C GLU A 29 -4.97 -0.96 7.87
N LEU A 30 -4.40 -2.11 7.55
CA LEU A 30 -5.11 -3.30 7.09
C LEU A 30 -4.60 -4.53 7.82
N GLN A 31 -5.47 -5.54 7.92
CA GLN A 31 -5.10 -6.91 8.25
C GLN A 31 -5.38 -7.78 7.04
N ILE A 32 -4.36 -8.51 6.57
CA ILE A 32 -4.47 -9.39 5.40
C ILE A 32 -4.00 -10.78 5.78
N GLU A 33 -4.85 -11.78 5.51
CA GLU A 33 -4.45 -13.19 5.55
C GLU A 33 -3.76 -13.57 4.23
N ALA A 34 -2.52 -14.05 4.32
CA ALA A 34 -1.74 -14.45 3.15
C ALA A 34 -0.77 -15.60 3.46
N THR A 35 -0.22 -16.20 2.41
CA THR A 35 0.79 -17.26 2.54
C THR A 35 2.21 -16.74 2.69
N SER A 36 2.45 -15.47 2.37
CA SER A 36 3.75 -14.79 2.44
C SER A 36 3.59 -13.27 2.52
N GLU A 37 4.64 -12.56 2.94
CA GLU A 37 4.69 -11.09 2.93
C GLU A 37 4.50 -10.53 1.52
N ARG A 38 5.14 -11.14 0.52
CA ARG A 38 4.94 -10.77 -0.90
C ARG A 38 3.49 -10.88 -1.32
N SER A 39 2.81 -11.97 -0.97
CA SER A 39 1.39 -12.15 -1.28
C SER A 39 0.54 -11.10 -0.56
N ALA A 40 0.84 -10.78 0.70
CA ALA A 40 0.17 -9.73 1.46
C ALA A 40 0.36 -8.34 0.81
N TYR A 41 1.59 -8.03 0.36
CA TYR A 41 1.92 -6.81 -0.39
C TYR A 41 1.13 -6.69 -1.69
N VAL A 42 1.08 -7.76 -2.50
CA VAL A 42 0.34 -7.77 -3.78
C VAL A 42 -1.15 -7.53 -3.55
N LEU A 43 -1.74 -8.15 -2.52
CA LEU A 43 -3.13 -7.96 -2.16
C LEU A 43 -3.40 -6.51 -1.70
N ALA A 44 -2.59 -5.98 -0.78
CA ALA A 44 -2.69 -4.59 -0.32
C ALA A 44 -2.55 -3.59 -1.48
N SER A 45 -1.56 -3.80 -2.34
CA SER A 45 -1.34 -2.98 -3.53
C SER A 45 -2.54 -2.98 -4.47
N SER A 46 -3.15 -4.16 -4.68
CA SER A 46 -4.32 -4.28 -5.57
C SER A 46 -5.54 -3.55 -5.01
N LEU A 47 -5.72 -3.57 -3.68
CA LEU A 47 -6.81 -2.83 -3.01
C LEU A 47 -6.64 -1.31 -3.10
N PHE A 48 -5.39 -0.81 -3.11
CA PHE A 48 -5.11 0.63 -2.96
C PHE A 48 -4.74 1.37 -4.26
N LYS A 49 -4.24 0.67 -5.27
CA LYS A 49 -3.86 1.29 -6.55
C LYS A 49 -4.99 2.08 -7.21
N MET A 50 -6.25 1.73 -6.96
CA MET A 50 -7.39 2.48 -7.50
C MET A 50 -7.71 3.77 -6.75
N LYS A 51 -7.37 3.85 -5.45
CA LYS A 51 -7.72 4.98 -4.57
C LYS A 51 -6.67 6.10 -4.58
N ALA A 52 -5.39 5.76 -4.76
CA ALA A 52 -4.27 6.68 -4.54
C ALA A 52 -3.62 7.15 -5.84
N ARG A 53 -4.43 7.60 -6.81
CA ARG A 53 -3.91 8.06 -8.10
C ARG A 53 -3.09 9.33 -7.92
N GLY A 54 -1.85 9.31 -8.41
CA GLY A 54 -0.93 10.46 -8.31
C GLY A 54 -0.18 10.56 -6.98
N GLN A 55 -0.45 9.68 -6.02
CA GLN A 55 0.28 9.61 -4.75
C GLN A 55 1.32 8.50 -4.78
N LEU A 56 2.46 8.71 -4.11
CA LEU A 56 3.42 7.65 -3.84
C LEU A 56 2.89 6.78 -2.68
N LEU A 57 2.87 5.46 -2.89
CA LEU A 57 2.47 4.49 -1.89
C LEU A 57 3.69 3.82 -1.28
N ARG A 58 3.76 3.80 0.05
CA ARG A 58 4.75 3.05 0.82
C ARG A 58 4.03 2.02 1.68
N PHE A 59 4.51 0.78 1.65
CA PHE A 59 3.86 -0.34 2.34
C PHE A 59 4.77 -0.83 3.46
N PHE A 60 4.20 -1.01 4.65
CA PHE A 60 4.90 -1.56 5.80
C PHE A 60 4.21 -2.83 6.24
N ILE A 61 4.90 -3.96 6.19
CA ILE A 61 4.37 -5.26 6.61
C ILE A 61 4.96 -5.59 7.98
N ASN A 62 4.10 -5.80 8.97
CA ASN A 62 4.46 -6.02 10.37
C ASN A 62 5.43 -4.95 10.92
N GLY A 63 5.28 -3.71 10.45
CA GLY A 63 6.08 -2.56 10.87
C GLY A 63 7.40 -2.34 10.10
N VAL A 64 7.75 -3.20 9.14
CA VAL A 64 8.95 -3.05 8.31
C VAL A 64 8.54 -2.60 6.91
N GLU A 65 9.20 -1.56 6.37
CA GLU A 65 8.96 -1.12 5.00
C GLU A 65 9.28 -2.25 4.01
N TYR A 66 8.30 -2.60 3.19
CA TYR A 66 8.41 -3.68 2.23
C TYR A 66 8.65 -3.12 0.84
N PHE A 67 9.73 -3.57 0.22
CA PHE A 67 10.08 -3.27 -1.16
C PHE A 67 10.01 -4.58 -1.96
N ASP A 68 9.16 -4.66 -2.98
CA ASP A 68 9.17 -5.82 -3.87
C ASP A 68 10.31 -5.68 -4.87
N GLU A 69 11.43 -6.35 -4.61
CA GLU A 69 12.64 -6.33 -5.46
C GLU A 69 12.40 -6.92 -6.87
N ASN A 70 11.25 -7.55 -7.13
CA ASN A 70 10.91 -8.11 -8.43
C ASN A 70 10.21 -7.12 -9.37
N PHE A 71 10.07 -5.85 -8.97
CA PHE A 71 9.46 -4.77 -9.75
C PHE A 71 10.37 -3.54 -9.85
#